data_AF-A0A3P7NWW2-F1
#
_entry.id   AF-A0A3P7NWW2-F1
#
_cell.length_a   1.000
_cell.length_b   1.000
_cell.length_c   1.000
_cell.angle_alpha   90.00
_cell.angle_beta   90.00
_cell.angle_gamma   90.00
#
_symmetry.space_group_name_H-M   'P 1'
#
loop_
_entity.id
_entity.type
_entity.pdbx_description
1 polymer ?
#
loop_
_entity_poly.entity_id
_entity_poly.type
_entity_poly.pdbx_seq_one_letter_code
_entity_poly.pdbx_strand_id
1 'polypeptide(L)' 'MPKDADPQPVDGHKCLFRAKRGRQHISTVVTSKEVNKFHLAYVSVLRANMDNLERRKKTDTAAKPKPSPKKSNKA' A
#
# COMPACT_ATOMS: atom_id res chain seq x y z
N MET A 1 -1.07 -40.92 1.52
CA MET A 1 -0.73 -39.80 0.62
C MET A 1 -1.84 -38.76 0.75
N PRO A 2 -1.68 -37.69 1.55
CA PRO A 2 -2.68 -36.64 1.63
C PRO A 2 -2.80 -35.95 0.28
N LYS A 3 -4.02 -35.94 -0.25
CA LYS A 3 -4.44 -35.44 -1.55
C LYS A 3 -5.28 -34.20 -1.30
N ASP A 4 -4.66 -33.14 -0.80
CA ASP A 4 -5.28 -31.83 -0.64
C ASP A 4 -4.51 -30.85 -1.50
N ALA A 5 -4.76 -30.96 -2.81
CA ALA A 5 -4.42 -29.92 -3.76
C ALA A 5 -5.26 -28.69 -3.38
N ASP A 6 -4.63 -27.72 -2.73
CA ASP A 6 -5.13 -26.36 -2.65
C ASP A 6 -5.48 -25.92 -4.08
N PRO A 7 -6.75 -25.59 -4.38
CA PRO A 7 -7.10 -25.10 -5.70
C PRO A 7 -6.43 -23.73 -5.83
N GLN A 8 -5.28 -23.69 -6.49
CA GLN A 8 -4.66 -22.45 -6.93
C GLN A 8 -5.75 -21.64 -7.64
N PRO A 9 -6.12 -20.44 -7.14
CA PRO A 9 -7.17 -19.67 -7.78
C PRO A 9 -6.59 -19.12 -9.08
N VAL A 10 -6.87 -19.81 -10.18
CA VAL A 10 -6.59 -19.44 -11.57
C VAL A 10 -7.44 -18.25 -12.05
N ASP A 11 -7.79 -17.33 -11.15
CA ASP A 11 -8.86 -16.35 -11.35
C ASP A 11 -8.32 -14.90 -11.26
N GLY A 12 -7.27 -14.57 -12.00
CA GLY A 12 -6.84 -13.18 -12.24
C GLY A 12 -6.14 -12.43 -11.10
N HIS A 13 -5.74 -11.17 -11.36
CA HIS A 13 -5.08 -10.33 -10.37
C HIS A 13 -6.08 -9.82 -9.32
N LYS A 14 -5.94 -10.31 -8.07
CA LYS A 14 -6.72 -9.89 -6.92
C LYS A 14 -5.81 -9.57 -5.73
N CYS A 15 -6.25 -8.66 -4.87
CA CYS A 15 -5.54 -8.26 -3.65
C CYS A 15 -6.47 -8.39 -2.45
N LEU A 16 -5.99 -8.97 -1.35
CA LEU A 16 -6.73 -9.07 -0.09
C LEU A 16 -6.34 -7.93 0.85
N PHE A 17 -7.32 -7.17 1.32
CA PHE A 17 -7.17 -6.13 2.33
C PHE A 17 -7.76 -6.60 3.65
N ARG A 18 -7.01 -6.42 4.75
CA ARG A 18 -7.46 -6.74 6.11
C ARG A 18 -7.15 -5.56 7.03
N ALA A 19 -8.12 -5.18 7.85
CA ALA A 19 -7.90 -4.21 8.93
C ALA A 19 -8.46 -4.76 10.24
N LYS A 20 -7.77 -4.42 11.33
CA LYS A 20 -8.11 -4.87 12.69
C LYS A 20 -8.17 -3.68 13.62
N ARG A 21 -9.22 -3.61 14.42
CA ARG A 21 -9.34 -2.68 15.54
C ARG A 21 -9.71 -3.46 16.79
N GLY A 22 -8.72 -3.82 17.59
CA GLY A 22 -8.92 -4.68 18.77
C GLY A 22 -9.48 -6.05 18.38
N ARG A 23 -10.73 -6.34 18.77
CA ARG A 23 -11.43 -7.60 18.44
C ARG A 23 -12.24 -7.52 17.14
N GLN A 24 -12.39 -6.34 16.54
CA GLN A 24 -13.11 -6.16 15.28
C GLN A 24 -12.16 -6.37 14.10
N HIS A 25 -12.62 -7.16 13.13
CA HIS A 25 -11.88 -7.50 11.92
C HIS A 25 -12.74 -7.22 10.70
N ILE A 26 -12.14 -6.59 9.69
CA ILE A 26 -12.74 -6.46 8.36
C ILE A 26 -11.76 -6.99 7.32
N SER A 27 -12.30 -7.68 6.32
CA SER A 27 -11.54 -8.21 5.20
C SER A 27 -12.30 -8.00 3.89
N THR A 28 -11.62 -7.55 2.85
CA THR A 28 -12.19 -7.39 1.51
C THR A 28 -11.19 -7.81 0.44
N VAL A 29 -11.67 -8.43 -0.62
CA VAL A 29 -10.87 -8.80 -1.80
C VAL A 29 -11.18 -7.78 -2.89
N VAL A 30 -10.13 -7.20 -3.47
CA VAL A 30 -10.21 -6.22 -4.55
C VAL A 30 -9.69 -6.86 -5.83
N THR A 31 -10.50 -6.82 -6.87
CA THR A 31 -10.15 -7.30 -8.22
C THR A 31 -9.67 -6.17 -9.12
N SER A 32 -8.97 -6.46 -10.22
CA SER A 32 -8.47 -5.43 -11.15
C SER A 32 -9.54 -4.45 -11.65
N LYS A 33 -10.79 -4.91 -11.80
CA LYS A 33 -11.90 -4.12 -12.36
C LYS A 33 -12.33 -2.97 -11.45
N GLU A 34 -12.19 -3.12 -10.14
CA GLU A 34 -12.68 -2.17 -9.15
C GLU A 34 -11.55 -1.38 -8.46
N VAL A 35 -10.28 -1.64 -8.81
CA VAL A 35 -9.11 -0.96 -8.21
C VAL A 35 -9.25 0.56 -8.25
N ASN A 36 -9.71 1.14 -9.36
CA ASN A 36 -9.79 2.59 -9.49
C ASN A 36 -10.81 3.20 -8.50
N LYS A 37 -12.00 2.59 -8.39
CA LYS A 37 -13.03 3.04 -7.43
C LYS A 37 -12.58 2.83 -6.00
N PHE A 38 -12.00 1.66 -5.71
CA PHE A 38 -11.46 1.34 -4.40
C PHE A 38 -10.35 2.33 -4.01
N HIS A 39 -9.42 2.64 -4.91
CA HIS A 39 -8.30 3.54 -4.64
C HIS A 39 -8.76 4.95 -4.25
N LEU A 40 -9.69 5.54 -5.02
CA LEU A 40 -10.20 6.89 -4.73
C LEU A 40 -10.88 6.97 -3.36
N ALA A 41 -11.76 6.02 -3.04
CA ALA A 41 -12.43 5.95 -1.75
C ALA A 41 -11.45 5.67 -0.60
N TYR A 42 -10.54 4.70 -0.80
CA TYR A 42 -9.58 4.27 0.21
C TYR A 42 -8.59 5.38 0.60
N VAL A 43 -8.05 6.11 -0.38
CA VAL A 43 -7.12 7.22 -0.12
C VAL A 43 -7.82 8.36 0.63
N SER A 44 -9.09 8.66 0.30
CA SER A 44 -9.88 9.67 1.03
C SER A 44 -10.03 9.29 2.51
N VAL A 45 -10.41 8.04 2.80
CA VAL A 45 -10.52 7.53 4.18
C VAL A 45 -9.19 7.60 4.91
N LEU A 46 -8.09 7.18 4.28
CA LEU A 46 -6.76 7.22 4.90
C LEU A 46 -6.32 8.64 5.24
N ARG A 47 -6.48 9.59 4.31
CA ARG A 47 -6.08 10.99 4.53
C ARG A 47 -6.93 11.68 5.60
N ALA A 48 -8.22 11.37 5.66
CA ALA A 48 -9.13 11.94 6.66
C ALA A 48 -8.85 11.43 8.09
N ASN A 49 -8.30 10.22 8.24
CA ASN A 49 -8.09 9.58 9.55
C ASN A 49 -6.62 9.54 10.02
N MET A 50 -5.64 9.84 9.16
CA MET A 50 -4.21 9.89 9.49
C MET A 50 -3.69 11.34 9.56
N ASP A 51 -4.45 12.22 10.20
CA ASP A 51 -4.22 13.65 10.32
C ASP A 51 -3.37 14.05 11.53
N ASN A 52 -3.37 13.25 12.59
CA ASN A 52 -2.73 13.54 13.87
C ASN A 52 -1.23 13.17 13.95
N LEU A 53 -0.53 13.10 12.81
CA LEU A 53 0.91 12.86 12.79
C LEU A 53 1.68 14.19 12.95
N GLU A 54 2.86 14.12 13.57
CA GLU A 54 3.75 15.28 13.64
C GLU A 54 4.05 15.78 12.23
N ARG A 55 3.73 17.05 11.97
CA ARG A 55 4.07 17.67 10.68
C ARG A 55 5.57 17.62 10.53
N ARG A 56 6.05 17.15 9.37
CA ARG A 56 7.48 17.23 9.03
C ARG A 56 7.92 18.68 9.23
N LYS A 57 8.76 18.91 10.24
CA LYS A 57 9.44 20.18 10.41
C LYS A 57 10.20 20.42 9.12
N LYS A 58 9.88 21.51 8.41
CA LYS A 58 10.77 22.02 7.37
C LYS A 58 12.02 22.43 8.13
N THR A 59 13.01 21.55 8.22
CA THR A 59 14.35 21.99 8.52
C THR A 59 14.73 22.87 7.33
N ASP A 60 14.71 24.18 7.54
CA ASP A 60 15.44 25.14 6.72
C ASP A 60 16.90 24.69 6.69
N THR A 61 17.17 23.74 5.81
CA THR A 61 18.50 23.28 5.42
C THR A 61 18.66 23.63 3.95
N ALA A 62 18.41 24.91 3.65
CA ALA A 62 19.16 25.58 2.62
C ALA A 62 20.62 25.70 3.09
N ALA A 63 21.38 24.60 3.01
CA ALA A 63 22.83 24.58 2.85
C ALA A 63 23.35 23.13 2.76
N LYS A 64 23.28 22.56 1.55
CA LYS A 64 24.36 21.86 0.81
C LYS A 64 23.76 20.77 -0.07
N PRO A 65 23.95 20.82 -1.41
CA PRO A 65 23.56 19.71 -2.27
C PRO A 65 24.52 18.55 -2.00
N LYS A 66 24.02 17.42 -1.52
CA LYS A 66 24.74 16.15 -1.63
C LYS A 66 24.20 15.42 -2.86
N PRO A 67 25.06 15.02 -3.80
CA PRO A 67 24.65 14.48 -5.09
C PRO A 67 23.91 13.16 -4.92
N SER A 68 22.87 12.99 -5.72
CA SER A 68 22.23 11.70 -5.99
C SER A 68 23.28 10.67 -6.40
N PRO A 69 23.19 9.41 -5.93
CA PRO A 69 24.06 8.36 -6.44
C PRO A 69 23.72 8.12 -7.92
N LYS A 70 24.66 8.50 -8.81
CA LYS A 70 24.64 8.12 -10.22
C LYS A 70 24.58 6.60 -10.29
N LYS A 71 23.52 6.07 -10.90
CA LYS A 71 23.44 4.67 -11.33
C LYS A 71 24.45 4.49 -12.45
N SER A 72 25.60 3.89 -12.16
CA SER A 72 26.56 3.45 -13.16
C SER A 72 26.02 2.18 -13.82
N ASN A 73 25.47 2.31 -15.02
CA ASN A 73 25.32 1.18 -15.92
C ASN A 73 26.70 0.86 -16.50
N LYS A 74 27.10 -0.40 -16.37
CA LYS A 74 28.28 -1.00 -17.01
C LYS A 74 27.79 -1.79 -18.21
N ALA A 75 28.05 -1.30 -19.42
CA ALA A 75 28.12 -2.04 -20.68
C ALA A 75 28.75 -1.12 -21.73
#